data_AF-A0A838YS46-F1
#
_entry.id   AF-A0A838YS46-F1
#
_cell.length_a   1.000
_cell.length_b   1.000
_cell.length_c   1.000
_cell.angle_alpha   90.00
_cell.angle_beta   90.00
_cell.angle_gamma   90.00
#
_symmetry.space_group_name_H-M   'P 1'
#
loop_
_entity.id
_entity.type
_entity.pdbx_description
1 polymer ?
#
loop_
_entity_poly.entity_id
_entity_poly.type
_entity_poly.pdbx_seq_one_letter_code
_entity_poly.pdbx_strand_id
1 'polypeptide(L)'
;MKKVFISLVILVLIGILIKFRKNIHIKDWINGETKPVALKNDIKVTHFKKLNHLPIRIVYDSVSNIFYTCNMDGWVYKIPVIDTIPQDEIPLLAPEEHHINFLQGMLFHQNTLFLVGNHNNTENSNGYGLVEKCELLPDGSHKWSTLLSTETYPSSGTLFDHGFSGICLSVNKDSLYIASGSRTDHGEVKNSGEFKGFRDVPLTARIFRIPVNANTIYLPNDEAKLEASGYIFASGIRNEFDMALNSEKRLFGVENSGDRDDPDELNWLRQNHHYGFPWRMGGNENPMQYKPYDARKDKLIPAKSFKRDIFFNDPDYPKRPENITFTEPIKNIGPDANWIRNPDSGKMYQSKEINTFTGHRSPVGLVFDVDSTMQMPYTGSGFTLAYSPDEGNGYLPEEDSAGDLCQLILQYEETRQNYQVSVIRLVKGFQRLSDAEKVKNDIYVTDLFGNIWKITFPAKKSNSKK
;
A
#
# COMPACT_ATOMS: atom_id res chain seq x y z
N MET A 1 41.20 -10.20 -44.09
CA MET A 1 40.10 -10.93 -43.43
C MET A 1 40.14 -10.76 -41.90
N LYS A 2 40.04 -9.52 -41.40
CA LYS A 2 40.00 -9.20 -39.95
C LYS A 2 39.04 -8.04 -39.61
N LYS A 3 38.04 -7.79 -40.45
CA LYS A 3 37.04 -6.70 -40.26
C LYS A 3 35.58 -7.14 -40.35
N VAL A 4 35.28 -8.44 -40.35
CA VAL A 4 33.90 -8.96 -40.47
C VAL A 4 33.41 -9.68 -39.20
N PHE A 5 34.29 -9.93 -38.22
CA PHE A 5 33.93 -10.68 -37.00
C PHE A 5 33.54 -9.83 -35.78
N ILE A 6 33.67 -8.50 -35.85
CA ILE A 6 33.33 -7.61 -34.71
C ILE A 6 31.86 -7.13 -34.78
N SER A 7 31.23 -7.11 -35.95
CA SER A 7 29.83 -6.68 -36.08
C SER A 7 28.79 -7.76 -35.69
N LEU A 8 29.15 -9.04 -35.68
CA LEU A 8 28.18 -10.11 -35.34
C LEU A 8 28.06 -10.37 -33.83
N VAL A 9 29.09 -10.05 -33.04
CA VAL A 9 29.08 -10.23 -31.58
C VAL A 9 28.38 -9.06 -30.86
N ILE A 10 28.40 -7.86 -31.45
CA ILE A 10 27.67 -6.69 -30.92
C ILE A 10 26.16 -6.80 -31.16
N LEU A 11 25.71 -7.48 -32.22
CA LEU A 11 24.28 -7.70 -32.51
C LEU A 11 23.63 -8.78 -31.64
N VAL A 12 24.39 -9.76 -31.15
CA VAL A 12 23.88 -10.81 -30.24
C VAL A 12 23.85 -10.34 -28.78
N LEU A 13 24.74 -9.43 -28.37
CA LEU A 13 24.70 -8.81 -27.03
C LEU A 13 23.59 -7.75 -26.90
N ILE A 14 23.26 -7.03 -27.98
CA ILE A 14 22.08 -6.14 -28.00
C ILE A 14 20.77 -6.95 -27.98
N GLY A 15 20.76 -8.18 -28.52
CA GLY A 15 19.59 -9.07 -28.49
C GLY A 15 19.31 -9.75 -27.14
N ILE A 16 20.29 -9.78 -26.21
CA ILE A 16 20.15 -10.41 -24.89
C ILE A 16 19.92 -9.36 -23.78
N LEU A 17 20.39 -8.12 -23.97
CA LEU A 17 20.05 -6.98 -23.10
C LEU A 17 18.60 -6.47 -23.25
N ILE A 18 17.84 -6.99 -24.22
CA ILE A 18 16.42 -6.65 -24.44
C ILE A 18 15.46 -7.58 -23.65
N LYS A 19 15.96 -8.66 -23.02
CA LYS A 19 15.09 -9.69 -22.42
C LYS A 19 14.62 -9.48 -20.99
N PHE A 20 14.98 -8.37 -20.33
CA PHE A 20 14.40 -7.97 -19.03
C PHE A 20 14.08 -6.47 -18.93
N ARG A 21 13.90 -5.77 -20.06
CA ARG A 21 12.93 -4.66 -20.03
C ARG A 21 11.55 -5.29 -20.13
N LYS A 22 10.86 -5.42 -19.00
CA LYS A 22 9.39 -5.39 -19.03
C LYS A 22 9.02 -4.04 -19.63
N ASN A 23 9.02 -3.95 -20.97
CA ASN A 23 8.18 -3.04 -21.71
C ASN A 23 6.76 -3.48 -21.34
N ILE A 24 6.26 -2.97 -20.23
CA ILE A 24 4.83 -2.73 -20.11
C ILE A 24 4.57 -1.82 -21.31
N HIS A 25 3.95 -2.38 -22.35
CA HIS A 25 3.42 -1.59 -23.44
C HIS A 25 2.33 -0.69 -22.83
N ILE A 26 2.72 0.48 -22.34
CA ILE A 26 1.84 1.52 -21.77
C ILE A 26 0.87 2.06 -22.86
N LYS A 27 1.08 1.72 -24.13
CA LYS A 27 0.36 2.33 -25.25
C LYS A 27 -1.05 1.79 -25.54
N ASP A 28 -1.42 0.60 -25.06
CA ASP A 28 -2.69 -0.04 -25.52
C ASP A 28 -3.78 -0.17 -24.44
N TRP A 29 -3.60 0.44 -23.25
CA TRP A 29 -4.58 0.37 -22.15
C TRP A 29 -5.43 1.64 -21.99
N ILE A 30 -5.38 2.57 -22.95
CA ILE A 30 -5.91 3.94 -22.79
C ILE A 30 -7.40 4.10 -23.22
N ASN A 31 -8.05 3.09 -23.80
CA ASN A 31 -9.35 3.32 -24.48
C ASN A 31 -10.61 2.80 -23.76
N GLY A 32 -10.55 2.55 -22.46
CA GLY A 32 -11.73 2.24 -21.65
C GLY A 32 -12.01 3.32 -20.60
N GLU A 33 -12.36 4.55 -21.00
CA GLU A 33 -12.71 5.63 -20.06
C GLU A 33 -14.04 5.34 -19.34
N THR A 34 -14.03 4.48 -18.33
CA THR A 34 -15.07 4.57 -17.29
C THR A 34 -14.78 5.83 -16.49
N LYS A 35 -15.62 6.86 -16.66
CA LYS A 35 -15.51 8.07 -15.84
C LYS A 35 -16.03 7.75 -14.44
N PRO A 36 -15.27 8.05 -13.37
CA PRO A 36 -15.72 7.81 -12.01
C PRO A 36 -17.00 8.61 -11.72
N VAL A 37 -17.95 7.98 -11.02
CA VAL A 37 -19.27 8.54 -10.76
C VAL A 37 -19.53 8.58 -9.26
N ALA A 38 -19.91 9.75 -8.76
CA ALA A 38 -20.40 9.91 -7.39
C ALA A 38 -21.73 9.18 -7.19
N LEU A 39 -21.86 8.47 -6.08
CA LEU A 39 -23.09 7.78 -5.66
C LEU A 39 -23.99 8.67 -4.78
N LYS A 40 -23.51 9.87 -4.46
CA LYS A 40 -24.25 10.89 -3.69
C LYS A 40 -24.23 12.21 -4.46
N ASN A 41 -25.36 12.91 -4.47
CA ASN A 41 -25.55 14.14 -5.26
C ASN A 41 -24.76 15.35 -4.74
N ASP A 42 -24.33 15.31 -3.49
CA ASP A 42 -23.57 16.35 -2.81
C ASP A 42 -22.05 16.16 -2.92
N ILE A 43 -21.62 15.06 -3.54
CA ILE A 43 -20.22 14.82 -3.90
C ILE A 43 -20.02 15.14 -5.38
N LYS A 44 -18.97 15.89 -5.71
CA LYS A 44 -18.58 16.19 -7.09
C LYS A 44 -17.26 15.52 -7.43
N VAL A 45 -17.20 14.84 -8.57
CA VAL A 45 -15.97 14.25 -9.11
C VAL A 45 -15.56 15.01 -10.36
N THR A 46 -14.30 15.45 -10.41
CA THR A 46 -13.72 16.14 -11.56
C THR A 46 -12.33 15.60 -11.85
N HIS A 47 -11.98 15.47 -13.12
CA HIS A 47 -10.59 15.26 -13.51
C HIS A 47 -9.78 16.51 -13.14
N PHE A 48 -8.68 16.32 -12.41
CA PHE A 48 -7.83 17.42 -11.96
C PHE A 48 -6.63 17.62 -12.89
N LYS A 49 -5.89 16.53 -13.17
CA LYS A 49 -4.72 16.58 -14.06
C LYS A 49 -4.43 15.22 -14.68
N LYS A 50 -3.91 15.23 -15.91
CA LYS A 50 -3.20 14.09 -16.52
C LYS A 50 -1.68 14.29 -16.34
N LEU A 51 -1.02 13.27 -15.81
CA LEU A 51 0.42 13.17 -15.61
C LEU A 51 1.05 12.41 -16.77
N ASN A 52 2.34 12.67 -17.02
CA ASN A 52 3.16 11.95 -17.99
C ASN A 52 3.89 10.75 -17.35
N HIS A 53 3.60 10.47 -16.07
CA HIS A 53 4.10 9.30 -15.35
C HIS A 53 2.96 8.53 -14.67
N LEU A 54 3.26 7.33 -14.17
CA LEU A 54 2.32 6.51 -13.41
C LEU A 54 2.54 6.74 -11.89
N PRO A 55 1.69 7.53 -11.23
CA PRO A 55 1.88 7.92 -9.84
C PRO A 55 1.59 6.77 -8.88
N ILE A 56 2.45 6.57 -7.88
CA ILE A 56 2.23 5.64 -6.77
C ILE A 56 1.90 6.37 -5.47
N ARG A 57 2.31 7.63 -5.30
CA ARG A 57 1.95 8.48 -4.16
C ARG A 57 1.62 9.91 -4.55
N ILE A 58 0.82 10.58 -3.73
CA ILE A 58 0.51 12.01 -3.81
C ILE A 58 0.51 12.64 -2.41
N VAL A 59 1.15 13.80 -2.26
CA VAL A 59 1.16 14.59 -1.01
C VAL A 59 1.06 16.08 -1.31
N TYR A 60 0.62 16.89 -0.35
CA TYR A 60 0.36 18.32 -0.58
C TYR A 60 1.11 19.26 0.38
N ASP A 61 1.81 20.25 -0.17
CA ASP A 61 2.31 21.42 0.56
C ASP A 61 1.30 22.56 0.51
N SER A 62 0.64 22.78 1.65
CA SER A 62 -0.33 23.87 1.82
C SER A 62 0.28 25.27 1.84
N VAL A 63 1.57 25.43 2.12
CA VAL A 63 2.23 26.73 2.21
C VAL A 63 2.55 27.25 0.80
N SER A 64 3.13 26.39 -0.04
CA SER A 64 3.51 26.76 -1.41
C SER A 64 2.42 26.43 -2.44
N ASN A 65 1.34 25.75 -2.03
CA ASN A 65 0.27 25.27 -2.90
C ASN A 65 0.81 24.35 -4.02
N ILE A 66 1.55 23.32 -3.61
CA ILE A 66 2.22 22.36 -4.49
C ILE A 66 1.78 20.95 -4.14
N PHE A 67 1.38 20.17 -5.15
CA PHE A 67 1.32 18.72 -5.00
C PHE A 67 2.66 18.10 -5.37
N TYR A 68 3.07 17.07 -4.65
CA TYR A 68 4.16 16.19 -5.04
C TYR A 68 3.59 14.83 -5.39
N THR A 69 4.12 14.23 -6.44
CA THR A 69 3.78 12.87 -6.88
C THR A 69 5.06 12.10 -7.14
N CYS A 70 5.06 10.79 -6.93
CA CYS A 70 6.20 9.95 -7.30
C CYS A 70 5.76 8.71 -8.09
N ASN A 71 6.71 8.07 -8.78
CA ASN A 71 6.50 6.77 -9.43
C ASN A 71 7.35 5.67 -8.76
N MET A 72 7.07 4.41 -9.13
CA MET A 72 7.82 3.27 -8.58
C MET A 72 9.30 3.28 -8.96
N ASP A 73 9.67 3.90 -10.09
CA ASP A 73 11.07 3.99 -10.53
C ASP A 73 11.92 4.97 -9.68
N GLY A 74 11.29 5.69 -8.74
CA GLY A 74 11.94 6.57 -7.79
C GLY A 74 11.90 8.06 -8.15
N TRP A 75 11.29 8.45 -9.27
CA TRP A 75 11.17 9.88 -9.60
C TRP A 75 10.14 10.58 -8.73
N VAL A 76 10.47 11.79 -8.27
CA VAL A 76 9.54 12.71 -7.60
C VAL A 76 9.32 13.94 -8.48
N TYR A 77 8.06 14.33 -8.63
CA TYR A 77 7.61 15.47 -9.42
C TYR A 77 6.87 16.45 -8.52
N LYS A 78 6.96 17.74 -8.83
CA LYS A 78 6.13 18.79 -8.22
C LYS A 78 5.13 19.35 -9.22
N ILE A 79 3.95 19.69 -8.75
CA ILE A 79 2.84 20.23 -9.53
C ILE A 79 2.35 21.49 -8.79
N PRO A 80 2.84 22.68 -9.17
CA PRO A 80 2.32 23.93 -8.63
C PRO A 80 0.84 24.11 -8.97
N VAL A 81 0.11 24.78 -8.08
CA VAL A 81 -1.29 25.16 -8.34
C VAL A 81 -1.40 26.67 -8.27
N ILE A 82 -1.91 27.28 -9.34
CA ILE A 82 -2.12 28.73 -9.46
C ILE A 82 -3.60 28.96 -9.72
N ASP A 83 -4.26 29.76 -8.89
CA ASP A 83 -5.70 30.05 -9.01
C ASP A 83 -6.56 28.79 -9.15
N THR A 84 -6.25 27.76 -8.36
CA THR A 84 -6.90 26.43 -8.36
C THR A 84 -6.64 25.55 -9.60
N ILE A 85 -5.81 26.02 -10.53
CA ILE A 85 -5.45 25.30 -11.75
C ILE A 85 -4.08 24.64 -11.57
N PRO A 86 -3.99 23.30 -11.72
CA PRO A 86 -2.71 22.62 -11.66
C PRO A 86 -1.87 22.96 -12.89
N GLN A 87 -0.61 23.31 -12.65
CA GLN A 87 0.36 23.61 -13.68
C GLN A 87 1.00 22.32 -14.22
N ASP A 88 1.94 22.44 -15.14
CA ASP A 88 2.73 21.29 -15.61
C ASP A 88 3.52 20.66 -14.47
N GLU A 89 3.65 19.34 -14.55
CA GLU A 89 4.51 18.63 -13.60
C GLU A 89 5.98 18.90 -13.93
N ILE A 90 6.79 19.07 -12.89
CA ILE A 90 8.20 19.39 -13.01
C ILE A 90 8.96 18.28 -12.27
N PRO A 91 9.84 17.51 -12.95
CA PRO A 91 10.74 16.59 -12.26
C PRO A 91 11.54 17.35 -11.19
N LEU A 92 11.56 16.81 -9.97
CA LEU A 92 12.19 17.45 -8.83
C LEU A 92 13.36 16.64 -8.29
N LEU A 93 13.16 15.34 -8.03
CA LEU A 93 14.16 14.45 -7.45
C LEU A 93 14.28 13.21 -8.34
N ALA A 94 15.51 12.84 -8.69
CA ALA A 94 15.83 11.65 -9.47
C ALA A 94 16.25 10.47 -8.57
N PRO A 95 15.97 9.21 -8.98
CA PRO A 95 16.33 8.03 -8.22
C PRO A 95 17.83 7.91 -7.91
N GLU A 96 18.69 8.49 -8.75
CA GLU A 96 20.14 8.49 -8.54
C GLU A 96 20.57 9.34 -7.32
N GLU A 97 19.76 10.32 -6.91
CA GLU A 97 20.06 11.23 -5.79
C GLU A 97 19.82 10.58 -4.42
N HIS A 98 18.83 9.68 -4.35
CA HIS A 98 18.38 9.06 -3.09
C HIS A 98 18.47 7.52 -3.11
N HIS A 99 18.93 6.94 -4.21
CA HIS A 99 19.23 5.51 -4.35
C HIS A 99 18.05 4.54 -4.19
N ILE A 100 16.80 5.04 -4.20
CA ILE A 100 15.58 4.19 -4.15
C ILE A 100 15.12 3.99 -5.60
N ASN A 101 15.22 2.75 -6.10
CA ASN A 101 14.76 2.37 -7.45
C ASN A 101 13.43 1.60 -7.43
N PHE A 102 12.85 1.43 -6.25
CA PHE A 102 11.52 0.90 -6.01
C PHE A 102 10.84 1.72 -4.90
N LEU A 103 10.37 2.92 -5.26
CA LEU A 103 9.78 3.89 -4.35
C LEU A 103 8.28 3.61 -4.17
N GLN A 104 7.82 3.42 -2.93
CA GLN A 104 6.42 3.09 -2.64
C GLN A 104 5.82 3.94 -1.52
N GLY A 105 6.60 4.74 -0.80
CA GLY A 105 6.13 5.66 0.23
C GLY A 105 6.69 7.06 0.03
N MET A 106 5.85 8.06 0.24
CA MET A 106 6.23 9.47 0.22
C MET A 106 5.37 10.22 1.22
N LEU A 107 6.01 11.10 1.98
CA LEU A 107 5.36 11.97 2.95
C LEU A 107 5.97 13.37 2.86
N PHE A 108 5.14 14.41 2.96
CA PHE A 108 5.60 15.79 3.09
C PHE A 108 5.29 16.36 4.47
N HIS A 109 6.28 17.00 5.09
CA HIS A 109 6.07 17.76 6.32
C HIS A 109 6.94 19.02 6.37
N GLN A 110 6.30 20.17 6.56
CA GLN A 110 6.94 21.49 6.58
C GLN A 110 7.65 21.82 5.26
N ASN A 111 8.94 21.58 5.18
CA ASN A 111 9.77 21.73 3.98
C ASN A 111 10.51 20.43 3.63
N THR A 112 10.12 19.30 4.21
CA THR A 112 10.84 18.04 4.11
C THR A 112 9.98 16.99 3.40
N LEU A 113 10.56 16.34 2.39
CA LEU A 113 10.06 15.10 1.82
C LEU A 113 10.74 13.92 2.52
N PHE A 114 9.96 12.92 2.94
CA PHE A 114 10.45 11.62 3.35
C PHE A 114 10.08 10.60 2.28
N LEU A 115 11.07 9.88 1.78
CA LEU A 115 10.92 8.86 0.75
C LEU A 115 11.21 7.49 1.35
N VAL A 116 10.36 6.51 1.06
CA VAL A 116 10.41 5.16 1.61
C VAL A 116 10.31 4.15 0.48
N GLY A 117 11.26 3.24 0.41
CA GLY A 117 11.27 2.22 -0.62
C GLY A 117 12.48 1.31 -0.53
N ASN A 118 12.72 0.59 -1.61
CA ASN A 118 13.84 -0.33 -1.72
C ASN A 118 14.84 0.13 -2.78
N HIS A 119 16.09 -0.26 -2.56
CA HIS A 119 17.03 -0.48 -3.65
C HIS A 119 17.01 -1.97 -4.02
N ASN A 120 16.25 -2.29 -5.07
CA ASN A 120 16.10 -3.64 -5.58
C ASN A 120 17.24 -4.01 -6.55
N ASN A 121 17.81 -5.18 -6.32
CA ASN A 121 18.70 -5.90 -7.23
C ASN A 121 17.92 -7.06 -7.85
N THR A 122 17.41 -6.83 -9.06
CA THR A 122 16.59 -7.79 -9.79
C THR A 122 17.35 -9.04 -10.21
N GLU A 123 18.67 -8.96 -10.41
CA GLU A 123 19.49 -10.10 -10.83
C GLU A 123 19.55 -11.17 -9.74
N ASN A 124 19.69 -10.75 -8.48
CA ASN A 124 19.80 -11.65 -7.34
C ASN A 124 18.47 -11.84 -6.58
N SER A 125 17.39 -11.18 -7.02
CA SER A 125 16.08 -11.17 -6.34
C SER A 125 16.19 -10.76 -4.87
N ASN A 126 16.99 -9.73 -4.61
CA ASN A 126 17.22 -9.18 -3.27
C ASN A 126 17.31 -7.65 -3.32
N GLY A 127 17.41 -7.02 -2.16
CA GLY A 127 17.55 -5.57 -2.05
C GLY A 127 17.72 -5.15 -0.61
N TYR A 128 17.66 -3.85 -0.36
CA TYR A 128 17.64 -3.30 0.98
C TYR A 128 16.65 -2.14 1.06
N GLY A 129 16.07 -1.95 2.24
CA GLY A 129 15.12 -0.88 2.53
C GLY A 129 15.86 0.42 2.82
N LEU A 130 15.27 1.53 2.40
CA LEU A 130 15.80 2.87 2.56
C LEU A 130 14.71 3.83 3.00
N VAL A 131 15.10 4.76 3.88
CA VAL A 131 14.29 5.91 4.27
C VAL A 131 15.16 7.14 4.11
N GLU A 132 14.84 7.94 3.11
CA GLU A 132 15.59 9.12 2.73
C GLU A 132 14.82 10.38 3.10
N LYS A 133 15.52 11.34 3.68
CA LYS A 133 14.98 12.64 4.06
C LYS A 133 15.58 13.72 3.17
N CYS A 134 14.72 14.48 2.50
CA CYS A 134 15.07 15.59 1.62
C CYS A 134 14.50 16.90 2.16
N GLU A 135 15.36 17.72 2.77
CA GLU A 135 15.01 19.07 3.22
C GLU A 135 15.08 20.02 2.02
N LEU A 136 13.94 20.56 1.58
CA LEU A 136 13.86 21.57 0.52
C LEU A 136 14.25 22.94 1.08
N LEU A 137 15.23 23.59 0.47
CA LEU A 137 15.78 24.87 0.93
C LEU A 137 15.18 26.06 0.17
N PRO A 138 15.11 27.26 0.78
CA PRO A 138 14.49 28.44 0.15
C PRO A 138 15.14 28.89 -1.16
N ASP A 139 16.41 28.56 -1.38
CA ASP A 139 17.16 28.87 -2.60
C ASP A 139 16.88 27.88 -3.75
N GLY A 140 16.03 26.89 -3.52
CA GLY A 140 15.67 25.85 -4.49
C GLY A 140 16.61 24.65 -4.48
N SER A 141 17.69 24.68 -3.70
CA SER A 141 18.50 23.49 -3.44
C SER A 141 17.81 22.56 -2.43
N HIS A 142 18.37 21.37 -2.25
CA HIS A 142 17.88 20.41 -1.27
C HIS A 142 19.04 19.80 -0.49
N LYS A 143 18.76 19.31 0.71
CA LYS A 143 19.72 18.62 1.57
C LYS A 143 19.22 17.22 1.90
N TRP A 144 20.06 16.24 1.65
CA TRP A 144 19.77 14.83 1.87
C TRP A 144 20.33 14.31 3.20
N SER A 145 19.60 13.37 3.79
CA SER A 145 20.09 12.52 4.87
C SER A 145 19.36 11.17 4.87
N THR A 146 20.11 10.07 4.89
CA THR A 146 19.57 8.73 5.12
C THR A 146 19.19 8.56 6.59
N LEU A 147 17.90 8.38 6.86
CA LEU A 147 17.40 8.09 8.20
C LEU A 147 17.60 6.62 8.56
N LEU A 148 17.32 5.74 7.60
CA LEU A 148 17.31 4.29 7.76
C LEU A 148 17.88 3.60 6.53
N SER A 149 18.72 2.60 6.76
CA SER A 149 18.99 1.53 5.80
C SER A 149 18.89 0.16 6.47
N THR A 150 18.63 -0.87 5.68
CA THR A 150 18.63 -2.26 6.19
C THR A 150 19.82 -3.04 5.67
N GLU A 151 20.13 -4.16 6.30
CA GLU A 151 20.87 -5.24 5.65
C GLU A 151 20.14 -5.72 4.40
N THR A 152 20.86 -6.31 3.45
CA THR A 152 20.26 -6.96 2.28
C THR A 152 19.33 -8.09 2.71
N TYR A 153 18.13 -8.10 2.14
CA TYR A 153 17.13 -9.12 2.36
C TYR A 153 16.48 -9.51 1.03
N PRO A 154 15.84 -10.69 0.94
CA PRO A 154 15.17 -11.11 -0.29
C PRO A 154 14.03 -10.18 -0.67
N SER A 155 13.92 -9.84 -1.96
CA SER A 155 12.72 -9.21 -2.51
C SER A 155 11.52 -10.14 -2.34
N SER A 156 10.32 -9.56 -2.39
CA SER A 156 9.10 -10.36 -2.41
C SER A 156 9.11 -11.36 -3.57
N GLY A 157 8.63 -12.57 -3.28
CA GLY A 157 8.37 -13.60 -4.28
C GLY A 157 6.90 -13.64 -4.74
N THR A 158 6.14 -12.56 -4.56
CA THR A 158 4.72 -12.46 -4.97
C THR A 158 4.59 -11.75 -6.32
N LEU A 159 3.35 -11.45 -6.74
CA LEU A 159 3.09 -10.79 -8.04
C LEU A 159 3.54 -9.31 -8.05
N PHE A 160 3.50 -8.66 -6.89
CA PHE A 160 3.94 -7.29 -6.66
C PHE A 160 4.89 -7.27 -5.48
N ASP A 161 5.98 -6.50 -5.56
CA ASP A 161 6.92 -6.47 -4.44
C ASP A 161 6.34 -5.69 -3.25
N HIS A 162 6.25 -6.33 -2.08
CA HIS A 162 5.74 -5.74 -0.84
C HIS A 162 6.91 -5.14 -0.05
N GLY A 163 7.67 -4.24 -0.69
CA GLY A 163 8.83 -3.62 -0.09
C GLY A 163 8.47 -2.64 1.03
N PHE A 164 9.41 -1.74 1.32
CA PHE A 164 9.15 -0.61 2.20
C PHE A 164 8.13 0.32 1.53
N SER A 165 6.99 0.55 2.17
CA SER A 165 5.85 1.24 1.54
C SER A 165 5.18 2.26 2.46
N GLY A 166 4.13 1.88 3.19
CA GLY A 166 3.33 2.79 4.01
C GLY A 166 4.19 3.63 4.96
N ILE A 167 3.93 4.93 5.00
CA ILE A 167 4.64 5.89 5.84
C ILE A 167 3.64 6.83 6.53
N CYS A 168 3.81 7.03 7.84
CA CYS A 168 2.99 7.97 8.60
C CYS A 168 3.82 8.69 9.67
N LEU A 169 3.62 9.99 9.87
CA LEU A 169 4.21 10.68 11.01
C LEU A 169 3.55 10.25 12.32
N SER A 170 4.35 10.15 13.36
CA SER A 170 3.87 10.01 14.73
C SER A 170 3.02 11.22 15.13
N VAL A 171 2.19 11.02 16.15
CA VAL A 171 1.32 12.07 16.72
C VAL A 171 2.10 13.33 17.09
N ASN A 172 3.31 13.15 17.62
CA ASN A 172 4.20 14.23 18.03
C ASN A 172 5.09 14.74 16.91
N LYS A 173 5.01 14.12 15.71
CA LYS A 173 5.84 14.39 14.54
C LYS A 173 7.34 14.20 14.78
N ASP A 174 7.66 13.33 15.75
CA ASP A 174 9.02 13.01 16.18
C ASP A 174 9.53 11.67 15.63
N SER A 175 8.67 10.86 15.03
CA SER A 175 9.02 9.58 14.42
C SER A 175 8.18 9.32 13.17
N LEU A 176 8.67 8.42 12.32
CA LEU A 176 7.96 7.83 11.19
C LEU A 176 7.56 6.40 11.55
N TYR A 177 6.31 6.04 11.29
CA TYR A 177 5.89 4.65 11.14
C TYR A 177 6.12 4.22 9.70
N ILE A 178 6.75 3.07 9.51
CA ILE A 178 7.22 2.62 8.19
C ILE A 178 6.90 1.14 8.04
N ALA A 179 6.08 0.79 7.06
CA ALA A 179 5.75 -0.60 6.77
C ALA A 179 6.86 -1.25 5.92
N SER A 180 7.29 -2.44 6.33
CA SER A 180 8.07 -3.38 5.52
C SER A 180 7.22 -4.63 5.32
N GLY A 181 6.76 -4.85 4.09
CA GLY A 181 5.86 -5.94 3.78
C GLY A 181 6.53 -7.32 3.86
N SER A 182 5.71 -8.33 3.62
CA SER A 182 6.11 -9.74 3.60
C SER A 182 6.87 -10.06 2.32
N ARG A 183 7.76 -11.04 2.42
CA ARG A 183 8.33 -11.69 1.24
C ARG A 183 7.35 -12.66 0.60
N THR A 184 6.54 -13.31 1.43
CA THR A 184 5.69 -14.43 1.05
C THR A 184 4.23 -13.99 0.84
N ASP A 185 3.45 -14.81 0.16
CA ASP A 185 2.03 -14.54 -0.01
C ASP A 185 1.21 -14.92 1.23
N HIS A 186 1.60 -16.03 1.88
CA HIS A 186 0.94 -16.64 3.03
C HIS A 186 1.93 -17.53 3.81
N GLY A 187 3.20 -17.12 3.93
CA GLY A 187 4.24 -17.83 4.68
C GLY A 187 4.84 -19.03 3.98
N GLU A 188 4.57 -19.24 2.69
CA GLU A 188 5.11 -20.32 1.89
C GLU A 188 6.60 -20.14 1.56
N VAL A 189 7.29 -21.25 1.29
CA VAL A 189 8.70 -21.22 0.86
C VAL A 189 8.81 -20.55 -0.52
N LYS A 190 9.76 -19.62 -0.66
CA LYS A 190 10.11 -18.99 -1.94
C LYS A 190 11.41 -19.54 -2.50
N ASN A 191 11.40 -19.80 -3.80
CA ASN A 191 12.52 -20.38 -4.52
C ASN A 191 13.06 -19.42 -5.60
N SER A 192 13.46 -18.22 -5.18
CA SER A 192 13.99 -17.17 -6.05
C SER A 192 15.37 -16.70 -5.59
N GLY A 193 16.25 -16.39 -6.55
CA GLY A 193 17.56 -15.78 -6.32
C GLY A 193 18.47 -16.56 -5.36
N GLU A 194 19.32 -15.81 -4.65
CA GLU A 194 20.26 -16.34 -3.64
C GLU A 194 19.55 -16.84 -2.37
N PHE A 195 18.30 -16.43 -2.16
CA PHE A 195 17.49 -16.77 -0.98
C PHE A 195 16.50 -17.90 -1.28
N LYS A 196 16.89 -18.88 -2.09
CA LYS A 196 16.07 -20.06 -2.39
C LYS A 196 15.84 -20.90 -1.13
N GLY A 197 14.59 -21.32 -0.90
CA GLY A 197 14.22 -22.14 0.26
C GLY A 197 13.85 -21.33 1.51
N PHE A 198 13.93 -20.00 1.43
CA PHE A 198 13.60 -19.12 2.55
C PHE A 198 12.13 -18.66 2.46
N ARG A 199 11.56 -18.33 3.62
CA ARG A 199 10.25 -17.68 3.77
C ARG A 199 10.49 -16.18 4.01
N ASP A 200 9.68 -15.56 4.85
CA ASP A 200 9.94 -14.27 5.47
C ASP A 200 11.21 -14.32 6.34
N VAL A 201 11.85 -13.17 6.47
CA VAL A 201 13.08 -12.95 7.26
C VAL A 201 12.83 -11.84 8.29
N PRO A 202 13.70 -11.64 9.30
CA PRO A 202 13.45 -10.69 10.39
C PRO A 202 13.04 -9.27 9.98
N LEU A 203 13.53 -8.77 8.84
CA LEU A 203 13.20 -7.43 8.33
C LEU A 203 11.82 -7.32 7.67
N THR A 204 11.17 -8.43 7.33
CA THR A 204 9.88 -8.46 6.60
C THR A 204 8.70 -8.65 7.55
N ALA A 205 7.50 -8.27 7.11
CA ALA A 205 6.28 -8.34 7.90
C ALA A 205 6.36 -7.56 9.23
N ARG A 206 6.83 -6.31 9.14
CA ARG A 206 7.10 -5.42 10.27
C ARG A 206 6.62 -4.00 9.97
N ILE A 207 6.22 -3.30 11.03
CA ILE A 207 6.15 -1.84 11.03
C ILE A 207 7.28 -1.35 11.94
N PHE A 208 8.12 -0.46 11.44
CA PHE A 208 9.17 0.19 12.20
C PHE A 208 8.73 1.58 12.67
N ARG A 209 9.23 2.01 13.83
CA ARG A 209 9.11 3.40 14.31
C ARG A 209 10.49 4.04 14.40
N ILE A 210 10.77 4.99 13.52
CA ILE A 210 12.09 5.60 13.35
C ILE A 210 12.05 7.10 13.67
N PRO A 211 12.92 7.64 14.55
CA PRO A 211 12.97 9.08 14.82
C PRO A 211 13.24 9.92 13.56
N VAL A 212 12.53 11.04 13.38
CA VAL A 212 12.70 11.91 12.19
C VAL A 212 14.05 12.64 12.15
N ASN A 213 14.74 12.70 13.30
CA ASN A 213 16.06 13.28 13.48
C ASN A 213 17.17 12.22 13.56
N ALA A 214 16.84 10.96 13.30
CA ALA A 214 17.83 9.91 13.19
C ALA A 214 18.86 10.25 12.10
N ASN A 215 20.10 9.86 12.33
CA ASN A 215 21.16 9.95 11.33
C ASN A 215 21.68 8.53 11.14
N THR A 216 21.28 7.89 10.04
CA THR A 216 21.77 6.58 9.61
C THR A 216 21.55 5.47 10.65
N ILE A 217 20.29 5.13 10.93
CA ILE A 217 19.98 3.86 11.59
C ILE A 217 20.21 2.72 10.60
N TYR A 218 20.89 1.67 11.05
CA TYR A 218 21.06 0.43 10.31
C TYR A 218 20.30 -0.71 10.98
N LEU A 219 19.42 -1.37 10.23
CA LEU A 219 18.66 -2.53 10.71
C LEU A 219 19.28 -3.83 10.19
N PRO A 220 19.86 -4.69 11.06
CA PRO A 220 20.36 -5.99 10.64
C PRO A 220 19.22 -6.96 10.33
N ASN A 221 19.46 -7.93 9.45
CA ASN A 221 18.52 -9.01 9.17
C ASN A 221 18.62 -10.13 10.22
N ASP A 222 18.40 -9.76 11.49
CA ASP A 222 18.62 -10.58 12.67
C ASP A 222 17.54 -10.27 13.71
N GLU A 223 16.70 -11.26 14.03
CA GLU A 223 15.54 -11.10 14.90
C GLU A 223 15.93 -10.58 16.29
N ALA A 224 16.97 -11.16 16.91
CA ALA A 224 17.36 -10.81 18.27
C ALA A 224 17.91 -9.38 18.34
N LYS A 225 18.65 -8.94 17.32
CA LYS A 225 19.15 -7.56 17.23
C LYS A 225 18.03 -6.57 16.95
N LEU A 226 17.05 -6.91 16.10
CA LEU A 226 15.91 -6.05 15.83
C LEU A 226 15.04 -5.87 17.07
N GLU A 227 14.74 -6.94 17.80
CA GLU A 227 14.01 -6.88 19.06
C GLU A 227 14.74 -6.01 20.10
N ALA A 228 16.07 -6.16 20.21
CA ALA A 228 16.89 -5.35 21.12
C ALA A 228 17.00 -3.87 20.69
N SER A 229 16.74 -3.54 19.42
CA SER A 229 16.88 -2.17 18.90
C SER A 229 15.79 -1.21 19.39
N GLY A 230 14.61 -1.75 19.75
CA GLY A 230 13.44 -0.95 20.09
C GLY A 230 12.76 -0.24 18.91
N TYR A 231 13.17 -0.52 17.66
CA TYR A 231 12.58 0.11 16.48
C TYR A 231 11.39 -0.65 15.89
N ILE A 232 11.14 -1.91 16.30
CA ILE A 232 9.92 -2.61 15.91
C ILE A 232 8.72 -1.95 16.61
N PHE A 233 7.79 -1.44 15.82
CA PHE A 233 6.50 -0.95 16.30
C PHE A 233 5.47 -2.07 16.37
N ALA A 234 5.33 -2.84 15.29
CA ALA A 234 4.39 -3.95 15.19
C ALA A 234 4.91 -5.02 14.24
N SER A 235 4.31 -6.21 14.31
CA SER A 235 4.70 -7.40 13.54
C SER A 235 3.50 -8.12 12.95
N GLY A 236 3.74 -9.03 12.02
CA GLY A 236 2.69 -9.91 11.50
C GLY A 236 1.72 -9.22 10.57
N ILE A 237 2.22 -8.26 9.80
CA ILE A 237 1.53 -7.60 8.67
C ILE A 237 2.07 -8.14 7.35
N ARG A 238 1.22 -8.29 6.34
CA ARG A 238 1.59 -8.77 5.00
C ARG A 238 1.97 -7.63 4.08
N ASN A 239 1.01 -6.77 3.74
CA ASN A 239 1.21 -5.66 2.82
C ASN A 239 0.41 -4.45 3.30
N GLU A 240 0.84 -3.88 4.42
CA GLU A 240 0.31 -2.65 5.01
C GLU A 240 0.65 -1.46 4.09
N PHE A 241 -0.17 -1.27 3.06
CA PHE A 241 0.20 -0.39 1.96
C PHE A 241 0.12 1.08 2.36
N ASP A 242 -0.83 1.45 3.22
CA ASP A 242 -0.96 2.84 3.67
C ASP A 242 -1.40 2.98 5.12
N MET A 243 -1.02 4.09 5.76
CA MET A 243 -1.27 4.35 7.18
C MET A 243 -1.61 5.81 7.43
N ALA A 244 -2.58 6.05 8.32
CA ALA A 244 -2.94 7.41 8.72
C ALA A 244 -3.42 7.49 10.17
N LEU A 245 -3.21 8.66 10.77
CA LEU A 245 -3.77 9.01 12.07
C LEU A 245 -5.19 9.57 11.90
N ASN A 246 -6.13 9.12 12.73
CA ASN A 246 -7.43 9.77 12.86
C ASN A 246 -7.35 11.03 13.75
N SER A 247 -8.48 11.74 13.91
CA SER A 247 -8.60 12.93 14.77
C SER A 247 -8.32 12.65 16.26
N GLU A 248 -8.52 11.41 16.71
CA GLU A 248 -8.21 10.92 18.06
C GLU A 248 -6.76 10.44 18.22
N LYS A 249 -5.91 10.68 17.21
CA LYS A 249 -4.48 10.34 17.22
C LYS A 249 -4.23 8.83 17.31
N ARG A 250 -5.13 8.02 16.76
CA ARG A 250 -4.99 6.56 16.62
C ARG A 250 -4.47 6.25 15.21
N LEU A 251 -3.46 5.38 15.14
CA LEU A 251 -2.87 4.95 13.88
C LEU A 251 -3.70 3.81 13.30
N PHE A 252 -4.19 4.01 12.08
CA PHE A 252 -4.83 2.96 11.30
C PHE A 252 -3.99 2.67 10.07
N GLY A 253 -4.07 1.43 9.60
CA GLY A 253 -3.50 1.05 8.33
C GLY A 253 -4.44 0.14 7.55
N VAL A 254 -4.25 0.16 6.23
CA VAL A 254 -4.92 -0.76 5.32
C VAL A 254 -3.94 -1.79 4.75
N GLU A 255 -4.34 -3.05 4.84
CA GLU A 255 -3.49 -4.19 4.52
C GLU A 255 -4.13 -5.10 3.46
N ASN A 256 -3.32 -5.55 2.50
CA ASN A 256 -3.78 -6.48 1.47
C ASN A 256 -3.51 -7.94 1.86
N SER A 257 -4.52 -8.79 1.72
CA SER A 257 -4.45 -10.23 1.92
C SER A 257 -3.75 -10.95 0.76
N GLY A 258 -3.59 -12.27 0.92
CA GLY A 258 -2.89 -13.15 -0.01
C GLY A 258 -3.68 -13.46 -1.28
N ASP A 259 -3.24 -14.48 -1.99
CA ASP A 259 -3.91 -15.03 -3.16
C ASP A 259 -5.11 -15.93 -2.81
N ARG A 260 -5.24 -16.30 -1.53
CA ARG A 260 -6.42 -16.93 -0.95
C ARG A 260 -7.43 -15.82 -0.65
N ASP A 261 -8.72 -16.11 -0.83
CA ASP A 261 -9.83 -15.14 -0.70
C ASP A 261 -10.17 -14.85 0.77
N ASP A 262 -9.14 -14.44 1.51
CA ASP A 262 -9.20 -13.91 2.85
C ASP A 262 -9.56 -12.41 2.80
N PRO A 263 -10.37 -11.91 3.74
CA PRO A 263 -10.67 -10.49 3.84
C PRO A 263 -9.41 -9.61 3.83
N ASP A 264 -9.43 -8.51 3.08
CA ASP A 264 -8.45 -7.43 3.21
C ASP A 264 -8.75 -6.66 4.52
N GLU A 265 -7.74 -6.04 5.12
CA GLU A 265 -7.83 -5.59 6.51
C GLU A 265 -7.74 -4.07 6.66
N LEU A 266 -8.46 -3.53 7.66
CA LEU A 266 -8.17 -2.25 8.30
C LEU A 266 -7.79 -2.58 9.74
N ASN A 267 -6.60 -2.11 10.14
CA ASN A 267 -6.01 -2.45 11.42
C ASN A 267 -5.89 -1.19 12.29
N TRP A 268 -6.26 -1.29 13.58
CA TRP A 268 -5.87 -0.29 14.58
C TRP A 268 -4.47 -0.63 15.08
N LEU A 269 -3.48 0.03 14.48
CA LEU A 269 -2.07 -0.24 14.67
C LEU A 269 -1.57 0.25 16.03
N ARG A 270 -0.90 -0.65 16.75
CA ARG A 270 -0.50 -0.48 18.16
C ARG A 270 0.89 -1.09 18.41
N GLN A 271 1.66 -0.40 19.25
CA GLN A 271 3.00 -0.79 19.64
C GLN A 271 3.00 -2.19 20.30
N ASN A 272 3.90 -3.07 19.87
CA ASN A 272 4.09 -4.44 20.33
C ASN A 272 2.95 -5.41 20.02
N HIS A 273 2.05 -5.05 19.10
CA HIS A 273 1.01 -5.96 18.64
C HIS A 273 1.50 -6.79 17.44
N HIS A 274 0.95 -8.01 17.32
CA HIS A 274 1.15 -8.90 16.18
C HIS A 274 -0.18 -9.11 15.43
N TYR A 275 -0.23 -8.86 14.12
CA TYR A 275 -1.49 -8.86 13.33
C TYR A 275 -1.84 -10.21 12.70
N GLY A 276 -0.96 -11.19 12.84
CA GLY A 276 -1.28 -12.61 12.64
C GLY A 276 -0.59 -13.25 11.45
N PHE A 277 -0.13 -12.48 10.47
CA PHE A 277 0.61 -13.01 9.33
C PHE A 277 1.89 -13.77 9.79
N PRO A 278 2.20 -14.94 9.21
CA PRO A 278 1.49 -15.62 8.13
C PRO A 278 0.44 -16.66 8.61
N TRP A 279 0.22 -16.81 9.91
CA TRP A 279 -0.65 -17.85 10.49
C TRP A 279 -2.14 -17.53 10.36
N ARG A 280 -2.48 -16.24 10.35
CA ARG A 280 -3.86 -15.77 10.33
C ARG A 280 -3.95 -14.51 9.46
N MET A 281 -4.92 -14.47 8.56
CA MET A 281 -5.11 -13.40 7.56
C MET A 281 -6.61 -13.18 7.33
N GLY A 282 -7.08 -11.95 7.34
CA GLY A 282 -8.50 -11.61 7.25
C GLY A 282 -9.34 -12.26 8.35
N GLY A 283 -8.72 -12.58 9.49
CA GLY A 283 -9.27 -13.39 10.58
C GLY A 283 -9.63 -14.85 10.20
N ASN A 284 -9.06 -15.39 9.13
CA ASN A 284 -9.06 -16.81 8.82
C ASN A 284 -7.71 -17.44 9.21
N GLU A 285 -7.74 -18.69 9.68
CA GLU A 285 -6.51 -19.46 9.87
C GLU A 285 -5.92 -19.85 8.51
N ASN A 286 -4.61 -19.68 8.34
CA ASN A 286 -3.92 -20.15 7.16
C ASN A 286 -3.91 -21.68 7.14
N PRO A 287 -4.51 -22.35 6.14
CA PRO A 287 -4.67 -23.79 6.17
C PRO A 287 -3.36 -24.56 5.96
N MET A 288 -2.31 -23.94 5.39
CA MET A 288 -1.00 -24.58 5.21
C MET A 288 -0.29 -24.93 6.52
N GLN A 289 -0.72 -24.33 7.64
CA GLN A 289 -0.17 -24.67 8.95
C GLN A 289 -0.64 -26.04 9.47
N TYR A 290 -1.72 -26.60 8.90
CA TYR A 290 -2.31 -27.87 9.32
C TYR A 290 -1.91 -29.02 8.39
N LYS A 291 -1.81 -30.23 8.95
CA LYS A 291 -1.35 -31.43 8.23
C LYS A 291 -2.34 -32.59 8.39
N PRO A 292 -2.73 -33.27 7.30
CA PRO A 292 -2.43 -32.93 5.90
C PRO A 292 -3.30 -31.76 5.39
N TYR A 293 -2.72 -30.84 4.62
CA TYR A 293 -3.45 -29.83 3.85
C TYR A 293 -3.63 -30.25 2.38
N ASP A 294 -4.83 -30.08 1.82
CA ASP A 294 -5.14 -30.39 0.41
C ASP A 294 -5.75 -29.18 -0.27
N ALA A 295 -4.93 -28.39 -0.97
CA ALA A 295 -5.34 -27.18 -1.67
C ALA A 295 -6.46 -27.40 -2.69
N ARG A 296 -6.64 -28.61 -3.24
CA ARG A 296 -7.73 -28.93 -4.18
C ARG A 296 -9.11 -28.87 -3.52
N LYS A 297 -9.15 -28.97 -2.18
CA LYS A 297 -10.37 -28.92 -1.38
C LYS A 297 -10.65 -27.52 -0.83
N ASP A 298 -9.65 -26.62 -0.83
CA ASP A 298 -9.84 -25.26 -0.35
C ASP A 298 -10.60 -24.43 -1.39
N LYS A 299 -11.87 -24.15 -1.10
CA LYS A 299 -12.74 -23.35 -1.97
C LYS A 299 -12.48 -21.86 -1.85
N LEU A 300 -11.63 -21.42 -0.91
CA LEU A 300 -11.17 -20.04 -0.81
C LEU A 300 -9.99 -19.75 -1.73
N ILE A 301 -9.40 -20.75 -2.41
CA ILE A 301 -8.39 -20.49 -3.45
C ILE A 301 -9.07 -20.24 -4.78
N PRO A 302 -8.95 -19.03 -5.36
CA PRO A 302 -9.52 -18.72 -6.67
C PRO A 302 -8.78 -19.47 -7.78
N ALA A 303 -9.47 -19.76 -8.88
CA ALA A 303 -8.95 -20.65 -9.93
C ALA A 303 -7.62 -20.18 -10.56
N LYS A 304 -7.36 -18.86 -10.59
CA LYS A 304 -6.09 -18.30 -11.06
C LYS A 304 -4.97 -18.51 -10.04
N SER A 305 -5.22 -18.22 -8.77
CA SER A 305 -4.28 -18.50 -7.66
C SER A 305 -3.89 -19.97 -7.59
N PHE A 306 -4.86 -20.88 -7.75
CA PHE A 306 -4.61 -22.32 -7.70
C PHE A 306 -3.59 -22.79 -8.74
N LYS A 307 -3.55 -22.15 -9.93
CA LYS A 307 -2.59 -22.48 -11.01
C LYS A 307 -1.14 -22.09 -10.69
N ARG A 308 -0.91 -21.26 -9.68
CA ARG A 308 0.44 -20.83 -9.28
C ARG A 308 1.18 -21.88 -8.47
N ASP A 309 0.49 -22.92 -7.99
CA ASP A 309 1.06 -24.03 -7.22
C ASP A 309 1.85 -23.58 -5.96
N ILE A 310 1.39 -22.48 -5.35
CA ILE A 310 1.96 -21.93 -4.11
C ILE A 310 1.25 -22.42 -2.83
N PHE A 311 0.07 -23.04 -2.99
CA PHE A 311 -0.68 -23.67 -1.90
C PHE A 311 -0.46 -25.19 -1.93
N PHE A 312 0.28 -25.71 -0.95
CA PHE A 312 0.64 -27.14 -0.90
C PHE A 312 0.71 -27.64 0.54
N ASN A 313 0.64 -28.96 0.73
CA ASN A 313 0.88 -29.55 2.04
C ASN A 313 2.33 -29.30 2.47
N ASP A 314 2.52 -28.53 3.54
CA ASP A 314 3.84 -28.13 4.03
C ASP A 314 4.12 -28.73 5.42
N PRO A 315 4.79 -29.90 5.48
CA PRO A 315 5.21 -30.51 6.74
C PRO A 315 6.17 -29.67 7.57
N ASP A 316 6.73 -28.59 7.04
CA ASP A 316 7.68 -27.72 7.74
C ASP A 316 7.15 -26.29 7.84
N TYR A 317 5.83 -26.10 7.72
CA TYR A 317 5.20 -24.81 7.94
C TYR A 317 5.50 -24.32 9.38
N PRO A 318 5.89 -23.04 9.58
CA PRO A 318 6.24 -22.52 10.90
C PRO A 318 5.10 -22.69 11.89
N LYS A 319 5.41 -23.25 13.07
CA LYS A 319 4.42 -23.33 14.14
C LYS A 319 4.03 -21.94 14.62
N ARG A 320 2.75 -21.73 14.88
CA ARG A 320 2.26 -20.54 15.55
C ARG A 320 2.96 -20.40 16.93
N PRO A 321 3.53 -19.23 17.26
CA PRO A 321 4.14 -19.01 18.56
C PRO A 321 3.10 -19.07 19.68
N GLU A 322 3.36 -19.87 20.73
CA GLU A 322 2.41 -20.11 21.82
C GLU A 322 2.13 -18.86 22.67
N ASN A 323 3.10 -17.93 22.74
CA ASN A 323 3.03 -16.75 23.61
C ASN A 323 2.62 -15.46 22.90
N ILE A 324 2.13 -15.54 21.65
CA ILE A 324 1.72 -14.37 20.88
C ILE A 324 0.19 -14.37 20.75
N THR A 325 -0.43 -13.31 21.27
CA THR A 325 -1.84 -13.01 21.01
C THR A 325 -1.93 -12.18 19.73
N PHE A 326 -2.69 -12.67 18.76
CA PHE A 326 -2.93 -11.92 17.53
C PHE A 326 -3.98 -10.85 17.75
N THR A 327 -3.75 -9.70 17.13
CA THR A 327 -4.70 -8.60 17.05
C THR A 327 -5.60 -8.84 15.86
N GLU A 328 -6.90 -8.96 16.08
CA GLU A 328 -7.85 -9.14 15.00
C GLU A 328 -8.09 -7.81 14.24
N PRO A 329 -8.38 -7.90 12.92
CA PRO A 329 -8.79 -6.75 12.12
C PRO A 329 -10.08 -6.10 12.63
N ILE A 330 -10.30 -4.85 12.21
CA ILE A 330 -11.54 -4.11 12.51
C ILE A 330 -12.72 -4.77 11.79
N LYS A 331 -13.84 -4.92 12.48
CA LYS A 331 -15.02 -5.56 11.89
C LYS A 331 -15.84 -4.56 11.08
N ASN A 332 -16.12 -4.91 9.83
CA ASN A 332 -17.02 -4.14 8.98
C ASN A 332 -18.45 -4.64 9.12
N ILE A 333 -19.35 -3.75 9.48
CA ILE A 333 -20.79 -4.00 9.69
C ILE A 333 -21.65 -3.55 8.49
N GLY A 334 -21.01 -3.27 7.36
CA GLY A 334 -21.64 -2.89 6.09
C GLY A 334 -21.88 -1.38 5.92
N PRO A 335 -22.68 -0.98 4.91
CA PRO A 335 -23.35 -1.87 3.95
C PRO A 335 -22.44 -2.39 2.84
N ASP A 336 -21.28 -1.78 2.58
CA ASP A 336 -20.42 -2.09 1.43
C ASP A 336 -19.13 -2.82 1.85
N ALA A 337 -18.37 -3.31 0.86
CA ALA A 337 -17.08 -4.00 1.05
C ALA A 337 -17.15 -5.20 2.00
N ASN A 338 -18.26 -5.94 1.97
CA ASN A 338 -18.58 -7.01 2.92
C ASN A 338 -18.97 -8.32 2.22
N TRP A 339 -18.42 -8.60 1.05
CA TRP A 339 -18.61 -9.87 0.37
C TRP A 339 -17.59 -10.91 0.84
N ILE A 340 -18.05 -12.14 1.06
CA ILE A 340 -17.20 -13.25 1.46
C ILE A 340 -17.49 -14.48 0.63
N ARG A 341 -16.44 -15.28 0.40
CA ARG A 341 -16.57 -16.60 -0.21
C ARG A 341 -16.87 -17.63 0.86
N ASN A 342 -17.93 -18.40 0.64
CA ASN A 342 -18.27 -19.52 1.52
C ASN A 342 -17.23 -20.65 1.35
N PRO A 343 -16.59 -21.13 2.43
CA PRO A 343 -15.52 -22.14 2.34
C PRO A 343 -15.99 -23.53 1.90
N ASP A 344 -17.29 -23.85 2.04
CA ASP A 344 -17.83 -25.16 1.65
C ASP A 344 -18.25 -25.19 0.18
N SER A 345 -18.87 -24.11 -0.30
CA SER A 345 -19.47 -24.03 -1.64
C SER A 345 -18.64 -23.24 -2.66
N GLY A 346 -17.71 -22.39 -2.21
CA GLY A 346 -16.93 -21.47 -3.05
C GLY A 346 -17.73 -20.29 -3.62
N LYS A 347 -19.01 -20.15 -3.25
CA LYS A 347 -19.90 -19.07 -3.70
C LYS A 347 -19.72 -17.82 -2.85
N MET A 348 -19.73 -16.67 -3.50
CA MET A 348 -19.70 -15.36 -2.85
C MET A 348 -21.10 -14.98 -2.34
N TYR A 349 -21.17 -14.33 -1.19
CA TYR A 349 -22.38 -13.70 -0.67
C TYR A 349 -22.03 -12.46 0.15
N GLN A 350 -22.96 -11.52 0.22
CA GLN A 350 -22.81 -10.34 1.07
C GLN A 350 -23.08 -10.71 2.52
N SER A 351 -22.10 -10.50 3.39
CA SER A 351 -22.21 -10.75 4.83
C SER A 351 -22.71 -9.52 5.57
N LYS A 352 -23.38 -9.74 6.71
CA LYS A 352 -23.69 -8.65 7.66
C LYS A 352 -22.45 -8.16 8.41
N GLU A 353 -21.44 -9.02 8.52
CA GLU A 353 -20.20 -8.72 9.21
C GLU A 353 -19.02 -9.47 8.55
N ILE A 354 -17.90 -8.79 8.39
CA ILE A 354 -16.64 -9.34 7.87
C ILE A 354 -15.46 -8.72 8.63
N ASN A 355 -14.29 -9.37 8.62
CA ASN A 355 -13.04 -8.79 9.12
C ASN A 355 -12.49 -7.75 8.11
N THR A 356 -13.14 -6.60 8.09
CA THR A 356 -12.95 -5.40 7.27
C THR A 356 -13.47 -5.43 5.84
N PHE A 357 -12.69 -5.88 4.85
CA PHE A 357 -13.01 -5.64 3.45
C PHE A 357 -13.18 -6.96 2.70
N THR A 358 -14.05 -6.98 1.69
CA THR A 358 -14.08 -8.07 0.69
C THR A 358 -12.65 -8.37 0.23
N GLY A 359 -12.26 -9.64 0.20
CA GLY A 359 -10.93 -10.05 -0.21
C GLY A 359 -10.57 -9.58 -1.62
N HIS A 360 -9.29 -9.26 -1.83
CA HIS A 360 -8.75 -8.79 -3.11
C HIS A 360 -9.33 -7.47 -3.64
N ARG A 361 -9.93 -6.66 -2.77
CA ARG A 361 -10.22 -5.26 -3.11
C ARG A 361 -8.95 -4.43 -3.18
N SER A 362 -7.90 -4.87 -2.50
CA SER A 362 -6.58 -4.26 -2.43
C SER A 362 -6.70 -2.79 -2.02
N PRO A 363 -6.97 -2.50 -0.73
CA PRO A 363 -7.00 -1.13 -0.26
C PRO A 363 -5.63 -0.46 -0.42
N VAL A 364 -5.59 0.73 -1.04
CA VAL A 364 -4.37 1.40 -1.55
C VAL A 364 -4.40 2.91 -1.32
N GLY A 365 -4.67 3.33 -0.09
CA GLY A 365 -4.75 4.74 0.28
C GLY A 365 -5.71 4.93 1.45
N LEU A 366 -5.32 5.75 2.41
CA LEU A 366 -6.06 6.00 3.64
C LEU A 366 -5.87 7.45 4.10
N VAL A 367 -6.95 8.22 4.14
CA VAL A 367 -6.95 9.59 4.69
C VAL A 367 -8.09 9.78 5.68
N PHE A 368 -7.92 10.70 6.63
CA PHE A 368 -8.96 11.07 7.60
C PHE A 368 -9.30 12.54 7.54
N ASP A 369 -10.56 12.90 7.79
CA ASP A 369 -10.98 14.29 8.02
C ASP A 369 -10.59 14.79 9.42
N VAL A 370 -9.29 14.80 9.69
CA VAL A 370 -8.71 15.15 11.00
C VAL A 370 -8.97 16.60 11.42
N ASP A 371 -9.12 17.51 10.45
CA ASP A 371 -9.36 18.94 10.65
C ASP A 371 -10.85 19.31 10.64
N SER A 372 -11.74 18.33 10.50
CA SER A 372 -13.20 18.50 10.50
C SER A 372 -13.70 19.53 9.47
N THR A 373 -13.07 19.57 8.29
CA THR A 373 -13.39 20.54 7.23
C THR A 373 -14.56 20.10 6.36
N MET A 374 -14.91 18.81 6.36
CA MET A 374 -16.07 18.28 5.66
C MET A 374 -17.34 18.42 6.51
N GLN A 375 -18.49 18.63 5.87
CA GLN A 375 -19.80 18.65 6.51
C GLN A 375 -20.25 17.22 6.86
N MET A 376 -21.14 17.08 7.86
CA MET A 376 -21.89 15.84 8.07
C MET A 376 -22.58 15.38 6.76
N PRO A 377 -22.55 14.08 6.44
CA PRO A 377 -22.12 12.96 7.29
C PRO A 377 -20.62 12.59 7.23
N TYR A 378 -19.78 13.41 6.58
CA TYR A 378 -18.37 13.09 6.29
C TYR A 378 -17.39 13.56 7.36
N THR A 379 -17.83 14.45 8.25
CA THR A 379 -16.98 15.06 9.28
C THR A 379 -16.26 13.99 10.12
N GLY A 380 -14.94 14.10 10.23
CA GLY A 380 -14.11 13.20 11.05
C GLY A 380 -13.97 11.76 10.54
N SER A 381 -14.57 11.43 9.39
CA SER A 381 -14.51 10.07 8.85
C SER A 381 -13.15 9.73 8.26
N GLY A 382 -12.87 8.44 8.16
CA GLY A 382 -11.80 7.93 7.30
C GLY A 382 -12.29 7.74 5.87
N PHE A 383 -11.36 7.65 4.93
CA PHE A 383 -11.62 7.36 3.53
C PHE A 383 -10.53 6.46 2.99
N THR A 384 -10.92 5.43 2.25
CA THR A 384 -9.97 4.50 1.63
C THR A 384 -10.32 4.22 0.18
N LEU A 385 -9.29 3.92 -0.60
CA LEU A 385 -9.37 3.56 -2.00
C LEU A 385 -9.27 2.05 -2.17
N ALA A 386 -9.99 1.48 -3.13
CA ALA A 386 -9.75 0.11 -3.59
C ALA A 386 -9.15 0.12 -5.00
N TYR A 387 -8.05 -0.61 -5.22
CA TYR A 387 -7.24 -0.57 -6.45
C TYR A 387 -8.07 -0.82 -7.72
N SER A 388 -9.02 -1.75 -7.72
CA SER A 388 -9.62 -2.37 -8.93
C SER A 388 -8.62 -3.23 -9.70
N PRO A 389 -8.65 -4.56 -9.55
CA PRO A 389 -7.85 -5.45 -10.38
C PRO A 389 -8.34 -5.44 -11.83
N ASP A 390 -7.51 -5.94 -12.75
CA ASP A 390 -7.90 -6.16 -14.14
C ASP A 390 -9.15 -7.06 -14.23
N GLU A 391 -9.95 -6.87 -15.29
CA GLU A 391 -11.26 -7.50 -15.47
C GLU A 391 -11.34 -8.98 -15.05
N GLY A 392 -12.40 -9.33 -14.31
CA GLY A 392 -12.95 -10.68 -14.31
C GLY A 392 -12.05 -11.79 -13.77
N ASN A 393 -11.14 -11.48 -12.84
CA ASN A 393 -10.20 -12.48 -12.31
C ASN A 393 -10.84 -13.54 -11.39
N GLY A 394 -12.15 -13.45 -11.10
CA GLY A 394 -12.90 -14.41 -10.27
C GLY A 394 -12.75 -14.20 -8.76
N TYR A 395 -11.93 -13.22 -8.37
CA TYR A 395 -11.71 -12.80 -6.97
C TYR A 395 -12.93 -12.07 -6.42
N LEU A 396 -13.40 -11.06 -7.16
CA LEU A 396 -14.48 -10.17 -6.75
C LEU A 396 -15.82 -10.53 -7.42
N PRO A 397 -16.97 -10.31 -6.76
CA PRO A 397 -18.28 -10.43 -7.39
C PRO A 397 -18.57 -9.19 -8.24
N GLU A 398 -19.53 -9.28 -9.17
CA GLU A 398 -19.86 -8.19 -10.10
C GLU A 398 -20.39 -6.94 -9.35
N GLU A 399 -21.09 -7.16 -8.25
CA GLU A 399 -21.63 -6.12 -7.37
C GLU A 399 -20.56 -5.35 -6.58
N ASP A 400 -19.37 -5.96 -6.44
CA ASP A 400 -18.24 -5.41 -5.70
C ASP A 400 -16.91 -5.57 -6.45
N SER A 401 -16.75 -4.84 -7.55
CA SER A 401 -15.56 -4.88 -8.40
C SER A 401 -14.36 -4.04 -7.94
N ALA A 402 -14.36 -3.51 -6.70
CA ALA A 402 -13.42 -2.47 -6.25
C ALA A 402 -13.45 -1.21 -7.16
N GLY A 403 -12.37 -0.43 -7.25
CA GLY A 403 -12.29 0.78 -8.08
C GLY A 403 -13.15 1.93 -7.56
N ASP A 404 -13.14 2.09 -6.25
CA ASP A 404 -14.02 3.00 -5.54
C ASP A 404 -13.30 3.76 -4.42
N LEU A 405 -13.93 4.86 -4.02
CA LEU A 405 -13.63 5.59 -2.80
C LEU A 405 -14.72 5.25 -1.78
N CYS A 406 -14.32 4.75 -0.63
CA CYS A 406 -15.20 4.38 0.47
C CYS A 406 -15.00 5.31 1.67
N GLN A 407 -16.09 5.70 2.31
CA GLN A 407 -16.09 6.29 3.65
C GLN A 407 -15.97 5.19 4.70
N LEU A 408 -15.16 5.45 5.72
CA LEU A 408 -14.98 4.63 6.91
C LEU A 408 -15.56 5.38 8.12
N ILE A 409 -16.68 4.87 8.65
CA ILE A 409 -17.28 5.39 9.88
C ILE A 409 -16.85 4.46 11.02
N LEU A 410 -15.86 4.89 11.79
CA LEU A 410 -15.29 4.13 12.89
C LEU A 410 -16.06 4.37 14.18
N GLN A 411 -16.32 3.29 14.90
CA GLN A 411 -16.91 3.33 16.23
C GLN A 411 -16.11 2.40 17.14
N TYR A 412 -15.63 2.90 18.28
CA TYR A 412 -14.96 2.06 19.26
C TYR A 412 -15.98 1.11 19.92
N GLU A 413 -15.62 -0.17 20.00
CA GLU A 413 -16.39 -1.24 20.61
C GLU A 413 -15.65 -1.73 21.86
N GLU A 414 -16.12 -1.32 23.05
CA GLU A 414 -15.45 -1.60 24.34
C GLU A 414 -15.30 -3.09 24.62
N THR A 415 -16.31 -3.91 24.27
CA THR A 415 -16.32 -5.36 24.44
C THR A 415 -15.19 -6.06 23.67
N ARG A 416 -14.81 -5.53 22.52
CA ARG A 416 -13.69 -6.05 21.70
C ARG A 416 -12.37 -5.36 21.98
N GLN A 417 -12.40 -4.26 22.75
CA GLN A 417 -11.27 -3.35 22.89
C GLN A 417 -10.65 -2.97 21.54
N ASN A 418 -11.51 -2.80 20.53
CA ASN A 418 -11.16 -2.51 19.15
C ASN A 418 -12.27 -1.67 18.50
N TYR A 419 -12.10 -1.28 17.24
CA TYR A 419 -13.14 -0.61 16.48
C TYR A 419 -14.02 -1.59 15.71
N GLN A 420 -15.22 -1.14 15.40
CA GLN A 420 -16.01 -1.58 14.25
C GLN A 420 -16.07 -0.44 13.22
N VAL A 421 -16.31 -0.77 11.96
CA VAL A 421 -16.41 0.18 10.85
C VAL A 421 -17.69 -0.04 10.07
N SER A 422 -18.39 1.03 9.71
CA SER A 422 -19.34 0.99 8.59
C SER A 422 -18.63 1.50 7.34
N VAL A 423 -18.60 0.68 6.29
CA VAL A 423 -17.99 1.03 5.01
C VAL A 423 -19.08 1.42 4.02
N ILE A 424 -19.00 2.64 3.49
CA ILE A 424 -19.99 3.19 2.54
C ILE A 424 -19.28 3.59 1.26
N ARG A 425 -19.65 2.99 0.13
CA ARG A 425 -19.15 3.37 -1.19
C ARG A 425 -19.68 4.76 -1.56
N LEU A 426 -18.78 5.68 -1.93
CA LEU A 426 -19.13 7.06 -2.26
C LEU A 426 -18.94 7.39 -3.73
N VAL A 427 -17.92 6.83 -4.36
CA VAL A 427 -17.61 7.03 -5.78
C VAL A 427 -17.19 5.69 -6.35
N LYS A 428 -17.63 5.35 -7.56
CA LYS A 428 -17.26 4.09 -8.24
C LYS A 428 -16.73 4.35 -9.65
N GLY A 429 -16.10 3.33 -10.24
CA GLY A 429 -15.69 3.34 -11.65
C GLY A 429 -14.31 3.94 -11.88
N PHE A 430 -13.51 4.12 -10.82
CA PHE A 430 -12.08 4.29 -10.97
C PHE A 430 -11.45 2.97 -11.42
N GLN A 431 -10.23 3.07 -11.93
CA GLN A 431 -9.43 1.91 -12.32
C GLN A 431 -8.02 2.10 -11.79
N ARG A 432 -7.44 1.06 -11.19
CA ARG A 432 -6.06 1.02 -10.69
C ARG A 432 -5.68 2.22 -9.82
N LEU A 433 -6.54 2.57 -8.86
CA LEU A 433 -6.25 3.62 -7.89
C LEU A 433 -4.95 3.32 -7.14
N SER A 434 -4.18 4.32 -6.74
CA SER A 434 -2.88 4.12 -6.10
C SER A 434 -2.68 4.84 -4.77
N ASP A 435 -3.22 6.05 -4.61
CA ASP A 435 -3.04 6.83 -3.38
C ASP A 435 -4.06 7.97 -3.27
N ALA A 436 -4.19 8.53 -2.07
CA ALA A 436 -5.08 9.66 -1.79
C ALA A 436 -4.39 10.73 -0.94
N GLU A 437 -4.69 12.00 -1.23
CA GLU A 437 -4.33 13.13 -0.37
C GLU A 437 -5.55 14.01 -0.10
N LYS A 438 -5.74 14.38 1.17
CA LYS A 438 -6.87 15.24 1.57
C LYS A 438 -6.41 16.69 1.71
N VAL A 439 -7.10 17.60 1.02
CA VAL A 439 -6.91 19.04 1.15
C VAL A 439 -8.24 19.71 1.47
N LYS A 440 -8.42 20.12 2.74
CA LYS A 440 -9.70 20.64 3.25
C LYS A 440 -10.82 19.63 2.96
N ASN A 441 -11.90 20.05 2.29
CA ASN A 441 -13.04 19.22 1.91
C ASN A 441 -12.87 18.50 0.56
N ASP A 442 -11.67 18.51 -0.02
CA ASP A 442 -11.36 17.81 -1.26
C ASP A 442 -10.45 16.60 -0.96
N ILE A 443 -10.68 15.49 -1.66
CA ILE A 443 -9.76 14.35 -1.73
C ILE A 443 -9.24 14.26 -3.15
N TYR A 444 -7.93 14.25 -3.29
CA TYR A 444 -7.22 14.06 -4.54
C TYR A 444 -6.77 12.60 -4.60
N VAL A 445 -7.13 11.88 -5.65
CA VAL A 445 -6.78 10.46 -5.80
C VAL A 445 -6.02 10.25 -7.09
N THR A 446 -5.02 9.37 -7.05
CA THR A 446 -4.23 8.99 -8.22
C THR A 446 -4.63 7.62 -8.75
N ASP A 447 -4.42 7.40 -10.05
CA ASP A 447 -4.47 6.07 -10.65
C ASP A 447 -3.19 5.72 -11.43
N LEU A 448 -2.95 4.42 -11.64
CA LEU A 448 -1.83 3.91 -12.44
C LEU A 448 -2.04 4.06 -13.96
N PHE A 449 -2.92 4.98 -14.37
CA PHE A 449 -2.96 5.51 -15.72
C PHE A 449 -2.46 6.95 -15.79
N GLY A 450 -2.02 7.53 -14.68
CA GLY A 450 -1.50 8.90 -14.63
C GLY A 450 -2.59 9.95 -14.51
N ASN A 451 -3.78 9.64 -14.01
CA ASN A 451 -4.77 10.66 -13.70
C ASN A 451 -4.71 11.04 -12.21
N ILE A 452 -4.93 12.33 -11.95
CA ILE A 452 -5.36 12.83 -10.65
C ILE A 452 -6.83 13.22 -10.77
N TRP A 453 -7.66 12.65 -9.91
CA TRP A 453 -9.07 13.02 -9.77
C TRP A 453 -9.26 13.82 -8.49
N LYS A 454 -10.13 14.82 -8.56
CA LYS A 454 -10.56 15.63 -7.41
C LYS A 454 -11.99 15.26 -7.04
N ILE A 455 -12.19 14.83 -5.80
CA ILE A 455 -13.49 14.53 -5.21
C ILE A 455 -13.79 15.60 -4.17
N THR A 456 -14.77 16.45 -4.46
CA THR A 456 -15.19 17.55 -3.59
C THR A 456 -16.39 17.13 -2.77
N PHE A 457 -16.23 17.22 -1.45
CA PHE A 457 -17.28 17.01 -0.46
C PHE A 457 -17.90 18.36 -0.04
N PRO A 458 -19.12 18.37 0.53
CA PRO A 458 -19.67 19.57 1.14
C PRO A 458 -18.76 20.07 2.26
N ALA A 459 -18.41 21.35 2.22
CA ALA A 459 -17.60 21.98 3.26
C ALA A 459 -18.44 22.29 4.49
N LYS A 460 -17.85 22.13 5.68
CA LYS A 460 -18.47 22.59 6.92
C LYS A 460 -18.66 24.11 6.87
N LYS A 461 -19.89 24.58 7.02
CA LYS A 461 -20.18 26.03 7.07
C LYS A 461 -19.41 26.64 8.24
N SER A 462 -18.64 27.71 7.98
CA SER A 462 -18.09 28.50 9.07
C SER A 462 -19.25 29.17 9.80
N ASN A 463 -19.37 28.94 11.10
CA ASN A 463 -20.24 29.75 11.95
C ASN A 463 -19.57 31.13 12.09
N SER A 464 -19.67 31.97 11.06
CA SER A 464 -19.50 33.40 11.26
C SER A 464 -20.64 33.84 12.17
N LYS A 465 -20.32 34.02 13.46
CA LYS A 465 -21.19 34.77 14.37
C LYS A 465 -21.44 36.12 13.71
N LYS A 466 -22.69 36.35 13.32
CA LYS A 466 -23.20 37.70 13.05
C LYS A 466 -23.21 38.50 14.33
#